data_AF-A0A2E0X5A8-F1
#
_entry.id   AF-A0A2E0X5A8-F1
#
_cell.length_a   1.000
_cell.length_b   1.000
_cell.length_c   1.000
_cell.angle_alpha   90.00
_cell.angle_beta   90.00
_cell.angle_gamma   90.00
#
_symmetry.space_group_name_H-M   'P 1'
#
loop_
_entity.id
_entity.type
_entity.pdbx_description
1 polymer ?
#
loop_
_entity_poly.entity_id
_entity_poly.type
_entity_poly.pdbx_seq_one_letter_code
_entity_poly.pdbx_strand_id
1 'polypeptide(L)'
;MKLIEKQLVVRVLAETDVLWTPLRFNDVGAEAAAAIVERRSQFRERGLLLAIGGAQADRQQARRVILKLEADGLLCLRGRGKKRSVCLTRRGDDFARSFCPTLRIDESWHLLERVGRLHAEFGTAKHLLEQDILGIRDWDDATPLLELEDLALPLLCAGLLDACGDTEGRVGYRVTNAGRKALLRMKPAPPIELPKPDANARKKFNELYVRGLDERRRWRSTRPSHVVIPASAGDWPCRRETPCV
;
A
#
# COMPACT_ATOMS: atom_id res chain seq x y z
N MET A 1 -12.01 -17.20 -6.36
CA MET A 1 -11.36 -16.05 -7.05
C MET A 1 -10.35 -16.57 -8.05
N LYS A 2 -10.38 -16.08 -9.30
CA LYS A 2 -9.46 -16.44 -10.39
C LYS A 2 -8.06 -15.87 -10.14
N LEU A 3 -7.02 -16.46 -10.74
CA LEU A 3 -5.63 -15.99 -10.59
C LEU A 3 -5.47 -14.50 -10.93
N ILE A 4 -6.05 -14.06 -12.06
CA ILE A 4 -5.99 -12.66 -12.51
C ILE A 4 -6.65 -11.67 -11.54
N GLU A 5 -7.74 -12.10 -10.89
CA GLU A 5 -8.42 -11.31 -9.85
C GLU A 5 -7.46 -11.12 -8.65
N LYS A 6 -6.77 -12.19 -8.22
CA LYS A 6 -5.77 -12.14 -7.14
C LYS A 6 -4.61 -11.21 -7.47
N GLN A 7 -4.01 -11.38 -8.65
CA GLN A 7 -2.84 -10.62 -9.07
C GLN A 7 -3.13 -9.12 -9.14
N LEU A 8 -4.36 -8.75 -9.52
CA LEU A 8 -4.76 -7.35 -9.55
C LEU A 8 -4.85 -6.76 -8.14
N VAL A 9 -5.54 -7.40 -7.19
CA VAL A 9 -5.63 -6.87 -5.82
C VAL A 9 -4.25 -6.80 -5.14
N VAL A 10 -3.39 -7.81 -5.36
CA VAL A 10 -2.00 -7.82 -4.87
C VAL A 10 -1.18 -6.67 -5.45
N ARG A 11 -1.36 -6.35 -6.73
CA ARG A 11 -0.67 -5.22 -7.36
C ARG A 11 -1.14 -3.89 -6.78
N VAL A 12 -2.45 -3.70 -6.63
CA VAL A 12 -2.98 -2.46 -6.03
C VAL A 12 -2.48 -2.31 -4.59
N LEU A 13 -2.40 -3.40 -3.82
CA LEU A 13 -1.81 -3.41 -2.47
C LEU A 13 -0.34 -2.99 -2.51
N ALA A 14 0.50 -3.66 -3.31
CA ALA A 14 1.94 -3.37 -3.38
C ALA A 14 2.24 -1.92 -3.77
N GLU A 15 1.53 -1.37 -4.75
CA GLU A 15 1.69 0.03 -5.18
C GLU A 15 1.24 1.03 -4.10
N THR A 16 0.18 0.69 -3.36
CA THR A 16 -0.30 1.50 -2.24
C THR A 16 0.70 1.47 -1.09
N ASP A 17 1.21 0.29 -0.76
CA ASP A 17 2.22 0.09 0.27
C ASP A 17 3.50 0.87 -0.08
N VAL A 18 4.06 0.74 -1.29
CA VAL A 18 5.22 1.54 -1.76
C VAL A 18 5.01 3.05 -1.60
N LEU A 19 3.80 3.53 -1.90
CA LEU A 19 3.47 4.94 -1.78
C LEU A 19 3.48 5.41 -0.33
N TRP A 20 3.05 4.57 0.62
CA TRP A 20 2.95 4.90 2.04
C TRP A 20 4.14 4.47 2.89
N THR A 21 5.03 3.61 2.38
CA THR A 21 6.29 3.26 3.04
C THR A 21 6.99 4.56 3.49
N PRO A 22 7.42 4.66 4.76
CA PRO A 22 8.13 5.82 5.27
C PRO A 22 9.29 6.26 4.37
N LEU A 23 9.56 7.56 4.43
CA LEU A 23 10.60 8.20 3.65
C LEU A 23 11.76 8.52 4.58
N ARG A 24 12.89 7.86 4.39
CA ARG A 24 14.14 8.17 5.09
C ARG A 24 14.97 9.05 4.16
N PHE A 25 15.38 10.22 4.61
CA PHE A 25 16.02 11.23 3.74
C PHE A 25 17.29 10.71 3.05
N ASN A 26 18.02 9.79 3.68
CA ASN A 26 19.20 9.15 3.10
C ASN A 26 18.88 8.24 1.90
N ASP A 27 17.61 7.82 1.73
CA ASP A 27 17.22 6.88 0.68
C ASP A 27 16.75 7.57 -0.62
N VAL A 28 16.33 8.84 -0.54
CA VAL A 28 15.71 9.55 -1.67
C VAL A 28 16.11 11.04 -1.72
N GLY A 29 16.41 11.54 -2.91
CA GLY A 29 16.65 12.98 -3.11
C GLY A 29 15.38 13.82 -2.95
N ALA A 30 15.56 15.13 -2.71
CA ALA A 30 14.46 16.08 -2.49
C ALA A 30 13.38 16.08 -3.59
N GLU A 31 13.77 15.93 -4.86
CA GLU A 31 12.83 15.83 -5.99
C GLU A 31 11.90 14.61 -5.88
N ALA A 32 12.45 13.46 -5.47
CA ALA A 32 11.68 12.25 -5.28
C ALA A 32 10.76 12.36 -4.06
N ALA A 33 11.23 12.99 -2.98
CA ALA A 33 10.41 13.27 -1.80
C ALA A 33 9.19 14.15 -2.13
N ALA A 34 9.40 15.25 -2.86
CA ALA A 34 8.31 16.09 -3.34
C ALA A 34 7.31 15.30 -4.21
N ALA A 35 7.81 14.46 -5.12
CA ALA A 35 6.96 13.61 -5.96
C ALA A 35 6.15 12.59 -5.14
N ILE A 36 6.72 12.00 -4.08
CA ILE A 36 6.00 11.07 -3.19
C ILE A 36 4.85 11.80 -2.47
N VAL A 37 5.11 12.98 -1.91
CA VAL A 37 4.08 13.80 -1.24
C VAL A 37 2.95 14.15 -2.21
N GLU A 38 3.29 14.58 -3.42
CA GLU A 38 2.31 14.89 -4.46
C GLU A 38 1.46 13.66 -4.81
N ARG A 39 2.09 12.50 -5.03
CA ARG A 39 1.39 11.25 -5.35
C ARG A 39 0.50 10.77 -4.21
N ARG A 40 0.91 10.94 -2.96
CA ARG A 40 0.06 10.65 -1.78
C ARG A 40 -1.18 11.53 -1.77
N SER A 41 -1.02 12.82 -2.08
CA SER A 41 -2.16 13.75 -2.21
C SER A 41 -3.10 13.33 -3.34
N GLN A 42 -2.55 13.09 -4.53
CA GLN A 42 -3.32 12.63 -5.70
C GLN A 42 -4.04 11.30 -5.43
N PHE A 43 -3.40 10.36 -4.74
CA PHE A 43 -4.00 9.09 -4.34
C PHE A 43 -5.19 9.28 -3.39
N ARG A 44 -5.06 10.16 -2.38
CA ARG A 44 -6.18 10.42 -1.45
C ARG A 44 -7.41 10.95 -2.18
N GLU A 45 -7.21 11.86 -3.14
CA GLU A 45 -8.29 12.42 -3.96
C GLU A 45 -8.86 11.38 -4.94
N ARG A 46 -7.99 10.75 -5.73
CA ARG A 46 -8.39 10.03 -6.95
C ARG A 46 -8.13 8.53 -6.87
N GLY A 47 -7.18 8.06 -6.07
CA GLY A 47 -6.67 6.69 -6.10
C GLY A 47 -5.57 6.51 -7.16
N LEU A 48 -5.20 5.27 -7.46
CA LEU A 48 -4.19 4.93 -8.46
C LEU A 48 -4.79 5.00 -9.86
N LEU A 49 -4.16 5.72 -10.80
CA LEU A 49 -4.71 5.79 -12.15
C LEU A 49 -4.65 4.42 -12.81
N LEU A 50 -5.77 3.95 -13.33
CA LEU A 50 -5.88 2.72 -14.10
C LEU A 50 -5.41 2.97 -15.54
N ALA A 51 -4.24 2.43 -15.91
CA ALA A 51 -3.86 2.32 -17.32
C ALA A 51 -3.93 0.84 -17.74
N ILE A 52 -4.84 0.51 -18.68
CA ILE A 52 -5.01 -0.82 -19.23
C ILE A 52 -4.43 -0.83 -20.66
N GLY A 53 -3.23 -1.41 -20.81
CA GLY A 53 -2.53 -1.54 -22.11
C GLY A 53 -3.02 -2.74 -22.94
N GLY A 54 -2.27 -3.12 -23.98
CA GLY A 54 -2.47 -4.39 -24.70
C GLY A 54 -3.60 -4.41 -25.75
N ALA A 55 -3.85 -5.62 -26.28
CA ALA A 55 -4.82 -5.85 -27.34
C ALA A 55 -6.26 -5.60 -26.85
N GLN A 56 -7.20 -5.41 -27.79
CA GLN A 56 -8.60 -5.13 -27.45
C GLN A 56 -9.22 -6.19 -26.55
N ALA A 57 -8.91 -7.47 -26.80
CA ALA A 57 -9.39 -8.59 -25.98
C ALA A 57 -8.89 -8.51 -24.53
N ASP A 58 -7.59 -8.24 -24.32
CA ASP A 58 -7.00 -8.12 -22.98
C ASP A 58 -7.60 -6.94 -22.22
N ARG A 59 -7.79 -5.80 -22.91
CA ARG A 59 -8.43 -4.62 -22.32
C ARG A 59 -9.86 -4.91 -21.86
N GLN A 60 -10.63 -5.65 -22.66
CA GLN A 60 -11.98 -6.06 -22.29
C GLN A 60 -11.97 -7.03 -21.10
N GLN A 61 -11.05 -8.00 -21.10
CA GLN A 61 -10.92 -8.96 -20.01
C GLN A 61 -10.51 -8.28 -18.69
N ALA A 62 -9.52 -7.40 -18.71
CA ALA A 62 -9.10 -6.61 -17.55
C ALA A 62 -10.25 -5.74 -17.03
N ARG A 63 -11.02 -5.10 -17.92
CA ARG A 63 -12.21 -4.34 -17.53
C ARG A 63 -13.27 -5.19 -16.85
N ARG A 64 -13.52 -6.41 -17.33
CA ARG A 64 -14.45 -7.36 -16.68
C ARG A 64 -13.97 -7.75 -15.29
N VAL A 65 -12.68 -8.02 -15.12
CA VAL A 65 -12.08 -8.35 -13.82
C VAL A 65 -12.22 -7.19 -12.84
N ILE A 66 -11.92 -5.96 -13.28
CA ILE A 66 -12.05 -4.75 -12.44
C ILE A 66 -13.50 -4.54 -11.99
N LEU A 67 -14.46 -4.58 -12.92
CA LEU A 67 -15.88 -4.38 -12.61
C LEU A 67 -16.41 -5.47 -11.68
N LYS A 68 -15.92 -6.70 -11.81
CA LYS A 68 -16.27 -7.78 -10.90
C LYS A 68 -15.71 -7.54 -9.49
N LEU A 69 -14.43 -7.19 -9.37
CA LEU A 69 -13.82 -6.91 -8.07
C LEU A 69 -14.46 -5.69 -7.36
N GLU A 70 -14.93 -4.71 -8.13
CA GLU A 70 -15.76 -3.61 -7.62
C GLU A 70 -17.12 -4.13 -7.11
N ALA A 71 -17.81 -4.97 -7.90
CA ALA A 71 -19.08 -5.58 -7.49
C ALA A 71 -18.94 -6.48 -6.24
N ASP A 72 -17.81 -7.18 -6.11
CA ASP A 72 -17.46 -7.99 -4.93
C ASP A 72 -17.08 -7.12 -3.71
N GLY A 73 -16.99 -5.79 -3.88
CA GLY A 73 -16.65 -4.84 -2.84
C GLY A 73 -15.18 -4.86 -2.43
N LEU A 74 -14.28 -5.37 -3.27
CA LEU A 74 -12.83 -5.41 -3.02
C LEU A 74 -12.11 -4.18 -3.58
N LEU A 75 -12.63 -3.61 -4.67
CA LEU A 75 -12.12 -2.37 -5.26
C LEU A 75 -13.17 -1.26 -5.20
N CYS A 76 -12.69 -0.02 -5.15
CA CYS A 76 -13.49 1.17 -5.38
C CYS A 76 -12.95 1.88 -6.62
N LEU A 77 -13.80 2.12 -7.62
CA LEU A 77 -13.45 2.93 -8.77
C LEU A 77 -13.82 4.38 -8.53
N ARG A 78 -12.92 5.27 -8.94
CA ARG A 78 -13.11 6.72 -8.88
C ARG A 78 -12.91 7.34 -10.27
N GLY A 79 -13.52 8.49 -10.47
CA GLY A 79 -13.48 9.20 -11.75
C GLY A 79 -14.45 8.66 -12.80
N ARG A 80 -14.45 9.28 -13.98
CA ARG A 80 -15.34 8.94 -15.12
C ARG A 80 -14.53 8.76 -16.41
N GLY A 81 -15.09 8.00 -17.36
CA GLY A 81 -14.55 7.86 -18.71
C GLY A 81 -13.21 7.10 -18.76
N LYS A 82 -12.24 7.64 -19.51
CA LYS A 82 -10.92 7.03 -19.75
C LYS A 82 -9.93 7.21 -18.58
N LYS A 83 -10.15 8.19 -17.70
CA LYS A 83 -9.30 8.47 -16.53
C LYS A 83 -9.96 7.91 -15.27
N ARG A 84 -10.12 6.58 -15.23
CA ARG A 84 -10.56 5.89 -14.01
C ARG A 84 -9.36 5.65 -13.12
N SER A 85 -9.60 5.68 -11.83
CA SER A 85 -8.62 5.34 -10.82
C SER A 85 -9.22 4.33 -9.85
N VAL A 86 -8.36 3.61 -9.16
CA VAL A 86 -8.71 2.48 -8.31
C VAL A 86 -8.07 2.62 -6.94
N CYS A 87 -8.78 2.18 -5.91
CA CYS A 87 -8.21 1.88 -4.61
C CYS A 87 -8.83 0.59 -4.06
N LEU A 88 -8.14 -0.04 -3.11
CA LEU A 88 -8.74 -1.10 -2.32
C LEU A 88 -9.82 -0.49 -1.42
N THR A 89 -10.94 -1.19 -1.26
CA THR A 89 -11.81 -0.94 -0.11
C THR A 89 -11.13 -1.49 1.15
N ARG A 90 -11.68 -1.21 2.33
CA ARG A 90 -11.19 -1.86 3.56
C ARG A 90 -11.22 -3.39 3.48
N ARG A 91 -12.33 -3.94 2.98
CA ARG A 91 -12.47 -5.38 2.73
C ARG A 91 -11.43 -5.88 1.73
N GLY A 92 -11.17 -5.12 0.67
CA GLY A 92 -10.16 -5.43 -0.33
C GLY A 92 -8.74 -5.43 0.20
N ASP A 93 -8.42 -4.51 1.10
CA ASP A 93 -7.11 -4.42 1.77
C ASP A 93 -6.91 -5.61 2.72
N ASP A 94 -7.86 -5.88 3.63
CA ASP A 94 -7.81 -7.06 4.52
C ASP A 94 -7.67 -8.36 3.72
N PHE A 95 -8.44 -8.47 2.64
CA PHE A 95 -8.42 -9.63 1.75
C PHE A 95 -7.11 -9.75 0.96
N ALA A 96 -6.55 -8.65 0.44
CA ALA A 96 -5.27 -8.69 -0.26
C ALA A 96 -4.11 -9.05 0.69
N ARG A 97 -4.10 -8.46 1.90
CA ARG A 97 -3.09 -8.71 2.93
C ARG A 97 -3.09 -10.15 3.42
N SER A 98 -4.25 -10.81 3.49
CA SER A 98 -4.32 -12.24 3.82
C SER A 98 -3.57 -13.18 2.85
N PHE A 99 -3.27 -12.73 1.63
CA PHE A 99 -2.40 -13.45 0.69
C PHE A 99 -0.92 -13.11 0.81
N CYS A 100 -0.61 -11.93 1.34
CA CYS A 100 0.68 -11.29 1.29
C CYS A 100 1.39 -11.39 2.65
N PRO A 101 2.71 -11.18 2.72
CA PRO A 101 3.44 -11.21 3.97
C PRO A 101 3.33 -9.86 4.69
N THR A 102 2.13 -9.28 4.77
CA THR A 102 1.90 -7.96 5.36
C THR A 102 0.76 -8.02 6.38
N LEU A 103 0.83 -7.12 7.35
CA LEU A 103 -0.13 -7.07 8.45
C LEU A 103 -1.38 -6.32 8.05
N ARG A 104 -2.52 -6.74 8.61
CA ARG A 104 -3.83 -6.07 8.52
C ARG A 104 -3.98 -4.99 9.59
N ILE A 105 -4.99 -4.15 9.43
CA ILE A 105 -5.25 -3.03 10.37
C ILE A 105 -5.51 -3.55 11.79
N ASP A 106 -6.24 -4.66 11.95
CA ASP A 106 -6.53 -5.26 13.26
C ASP A 106 -5.27 -5.86 13.91
N GLU A 107 -4.32 -6.35 13.12
CA GLU A 107 -3.06 -6.88 13.62
C GLU A 107 -2.14 -5.75 14.08
N SER A 108 -2.09 -4.65 13.32
CA SER A 108 -1.32 -3.45 13.64
C SER A 108 -1.96 -2.50 14.65
N TRP A 109 -3.20 -2.76 15.09
CA TRP A 109 -3.97 -1.82 15.90
C TRP A 109 -3.28 -1.39 17.21
N HIS A 110 -2.52 -2.28 17.83
CA HIS A 110 -1.78 -2.01 19.05
C HIS A 110 -0.74 -0.89 18.88
N LEU A 111 -0.17 -0.73 17.67
CA LEU A 111 0.71 0.40 17.37
C LEU A 111 -0.06 1.72 17.37
N LEU A 112 -1.28 1.75 16.81
CA LEU A 112 -2.12 2.95 16.83
C LEU A 112 -2.45 3.37 18.28
N GLU A 113 -2.77 2.40 19.14
CA GLU A 113 -3.02 2.63 20.57
C GLU A 113 -1.78 3.15 21.30
N ARG A 114 -0.61 2.56 21.01
CA ARG A 114 0.69 2.98 21.58
C ARG A 114 1.03 4.42 21.21
N VAL A 115 1.00 4.76 19.92
CA VAL A 115 1.25 6.13 19.44
C VAL A 115 0.19 7.09 20.00
N GLY A 116 -1.08 6.67 20.07
CA GLY A 116 -2.15 7.47 20.66
C GLY A 116 -1.93 7.81 22.13
N ARG A 117 -1.47 6.85 22.93
CA ARG A 117 -1.12 7.05 24.35
C ARG A 117 0.07 7.99 24.51
N LEU A 118 1.16 7.76 23.77
CA LEU A 118 2.34 8.62 23.82
C LEU A 118 2.02 10.05 23.37
N HIS A 119 1.10 10.26 22.41
CA HIS A 119 0.60 11.59 22.05
C HIS A 119 -0.13 12.31 23.20
N ALA A 120 -0.82 11.56 24.07
CA ALA A 120 -1.47 12.13 25.25
C ALA A 120 -0.44 12.53 26.33
N GLU A 121 0.69 11.82 26.40
CA GLU A 121 1.78 12.09 27.36
C GLU A 121 2.69 13.24 26.90
N PHE A 122 3.11 13.25 25.63
CA PHE A 122 4.12 14.19 25.10
C PHE A 122 3.54 15.35 24.26
N GLY A 123 2.23 15.33 24.01
CA GLY A 123 1.51 16.35 23.23
C GLY A 123 1.19 15.92 21.79
N THR A 124 0.01 16.33 21.30
CA THR A 124 -0.58 15.75 20.09
C THR A 124 -0.07 16.31 18.76
N ALA A 125 0.69 17.40 18.78
CA ALA A 125 1.07 18.16 17.58
C ALA A 125 2.33 17.60 16.88
N LYS A 126 3.22 16.95 17.64
CA LYS A 126 4.52 16.47 17.15
C LYS A 126 4.42 15.06 16.56
N HIS A 127 5.34 14.71 15.68
CA HIS A 127 5.56 13.31 15.30
C HIS A 127 6.46 12.68 16.36
N LEU A 128 6.08 11.50 16.87
CA LEU A 128 6.89 10.72 17.78
C LEU A 128 7.90 9.90 16.99
N LEU A 129 9.18 9.98 17.34
CA LEU A 129 10.21 9.24 16.63
C LEU A 129 10.06 7.73 16.88
N GLU A 130 10.53 6.93 15.94
CA GLU A 130 10.59 5.46 16.06
C GLU A 130 11.23 5.02 17.39
N GLN A 131 12.27 5.72 17.82
CA GLN A 131 12.99 5.48 19.08
C GLN A 131 12.12 5.67 20.32
N ASP A 132 11.34 6.76 20.35
CA ASP A 132 10.41 7.05 21.44
C ASP A 132 9.27 6.03 21.47
N ILE A 133 8.78 5.67 20.29
CA ILE A 133 7.73 4.66 20.15
C ILE A 133 8.24 3.34 20.68
N LEU A 134 9.43 2.88 20.29
CA LEU A 134 9.97 1.57 20.65
C LEU A 134 10.57 1.54 22.06
N GLY A 135 10.94 2.70 22.62
CA GLY A 135 11.56 2.82 23.93
C GLY A 135 13.05 2.47 23.92
N ILE A 136 13.73 2.67 22.79
CA ILE A 136 15.12 2.26 22.56
C ILE A 136 15.94 3.49 22.15
N ARG A 137 17.01 3.79 22.89
CA ARG A 137 17.85 4.99 22.68
C ARG A 137 19.03 4.74 21.75
N ASP A 138 19.64 3.57 21.84
CA ASP A 138 20.83 3.20 21.06
C ASP A 138 20.54 1.97 20.21
N TRP A 139 20.99 2.00 18.96
CA TRP A 139 20.64 1.02 17.93
C TRP A 139 21.89 0.56 17.19
N ASP A 140 22.26 -0.70 17.38
CA ASP A 140 23.23 -1.39 16.52
C ASP A 140 22.53 -2.23 15.42
N ASP A 141 21.22 -2.49 15.57
CA ASP A 141 20.41 -3.33 14.68
C ASP A 141 19.19 -2.57 14.15
N ALA A 142 19.01 -2.55 12.82
CA ALA A 142 17.87 -1.90 12.16
C ALA A 142 16.57 -2.74 12.20
N THR A 143 16.64 -4.00 12.61
CA THR A 143 15.51 -4.95 12.58
C THR A 143 14.24 -4.41 13.25
N PRO A 144 14.27 -3.85 14.48
CA PRO A 144 13.03 -3.38 15.12
C PRO A 144 12.43 -2.13 14.44
N LEU A 145 13.22 -1.37 13.66
CA LEU A 145 12.69 -0.28 12.83
C LEU A 145 11.90 -0.82 11.64
N LEU A 146 12.41 -1.89 11.00
CA LEU A 146 11.72 -2.57 9.90
C LEU A 146 10.42 -3.22 10.38
N GLU A 147 10.44 -3.86 11.56
CA GLU A 147 9.22 -4.40 12.17
C GLU A 147 8.20 -3.31 12.49
N LEU A 148 8.65 -2.16 13.02
CA LEU A 148 7.76 -1.02 13.26
C LEU A 148 7.18 -0.47 11.96
N GLU A 149 7.96 -0.40 10.90
CA GLU A 149 7.51 0.02 9.57
C GLU A 149 6.42 -0.92 9.03
N ASP A 150 6.62 -2.23 9.12
CA ASP A 150 5.64 -3.25 8.73
C ASP A 150 4.34 -3.14 9.55
N LEU A 151 4.45 -2.85 10.85
CA LEU A 151 3.30 -2.58 11.73
C LEU A 151 2.60 -1.28 11.32
N ALA A 152 3.33 -0.23 10.99
CA ALA A 152 2.77 1.08 10.66
C ALA A 152 2.07 1.10 9.31
N LEU A 153 2.55 0.34 8.33
CA LEU A 153 2.13 0.42 6.93
C LEU A 153 0.61 0.30 6.71
N PRO A 154 -0.12 -0.72 7.23
CA PRO A 154 -1.59 -0.77 7.08
C PRO A 154 -2.29 0.44 7.73
N LEU A 155 -1.76 0.98 8.82
CA LEU A 155 -2.33 2.16 9.48
C LEU A 155 -2.08 3.45 8.68
N LEU A 156 -0.92 3.56 8.02
CA LEU A 156 -0.59 4.66 7.10
C LEU A 156 -1.47 4.61 5.85
N CYS A 157 -1.60 3.43 5.23
CA CYS A 157 -2.46 3.21 4.07
C CYS A 157 -3.93 3.55 4.37
N ALA A 158 -4.40 3.25 5.59
CA ALA A 158 -5.74 3.60 6.07
C ALA A 158 -5.89 5.07 6.50
N GLY A 159 -4.81 5.85 6.52
CA GLY A 159 -4.79 7.24 6.97
C GLY A 159 -5.05 7.43 8.47
N LEU A 160 -4.83 6.38 9.28
CA LEU A 160 -4.96 6.43 10.74
C LEU A 160 -3.68 6.97 11.39
N LEU A 161 -2.54 6.67 10.78
CA LEU A 161 -1.26 7.29 11.07
C LEU A 161 -0.82 8.22 9.93
N ASP A 162 0.03 9.17 10.29
CA ASP A 162 0.84 9.99 9.40
C ASP A 162 2.31 9.69 9.71
N ALA A 163 3.17 9.78 8.71
CA ALA A 163 4.61 9.56 8.86
C ALA A 163 5.39 10.71 8.24
N CYS A 164 6.43 11.17 8.94
CA CYS A 164 7.32 12.23 8.51
C CYS A 164 8.77 11.80 8.74
N GLY A 165 9.62 11.95 7.72
CA GLY A 165 11.06 11.80 7.86
C GLY A 165 11.72 13.14 8.16
N ASP A 166 12.76 13.17 8.99
CA ASP A 166 13.59 14.35 9.20
C ASP A 166 14.86 14.33 8.34
N THR A 167 15.68 15.38 8.46
CA THR A 167 16.94 15.55 7.72
C THR A 167 18.03 14.56 8.14
N GLU A 168 17.89 13.90 9.29
CA GLU A 168 18.81 12.87 9.77
C GLU A 168 18.37 11.46 9.30
N GLY A 169 17.25 11.36 8.58
CA GLY A 169 16.71 10.10 8.09
C GLY A 169 15.90 9.32 9.15
N ARG A 170 15.61 9.93 10.29
CA ARG A 170 14.71 9.35 11.30
C ARG A 170 13.28 9.52 10.84
N VAL A 171 12.44 8.53 11.14
CA VAL A 171 11.00 8.61 10.87
C VAL A 171 10.27 8.84 12.18
N GLY A 172 9.27 9.71 12.13
CA GLY A 172 8.31 9.88 13.21
C GLY A 172 6.89 9.64 12.74
N TYR A 173 6.05 9.14 13.64
CA TYR A 173 4.65 8.85 13.40
C TYR A 173 3.75 9.75 14.22
N ARG A 174 2.55 10.01 13.70
CA ARG A 174 1.52 10.77 14.40
C ARG A 174 0.15 10.18 14.16
N VAL A 175 -0.69 10.13 15.20
CA VAL A 175 -2.10 9.79 15.04
C VAL A 175 -2.84 10.93 14.32
N THR A 176 -3.51 10.63 13.21
CA THR A 176 -4.32 11.60 12.46
C THR A 176 -5.64 11.91 13.17
N ASN A 177 -6.41 12.87 12.65
CA ASN A 177 -7.80 13.06 13.09
C ASN A 177 -8.66 11.80 12.87
N ALA A 178 -8.43 11.07 11.79
CA ALA A 178 -9.12 9.80 11.53
C ALA A 178 -8.69 8.72 12.51
N GLY A 179 -7.40 8.61 12.80
CA GLY A 179 -6.85 7.71 13.82
C GLY A 179 -7.44 7.98 15.21
N ARG A 180 -7.51 9.25 15.63
CA ARG A 180 -8.13 9.64 16.91
C ARG A 180 -9.60 9.23 16.98
N LYS A 181 -10.38 9.51 15.93
CA LYS A 181 -11.78 9.06 15.85
C LYS A 181 -11.91 7.54 15.86
N ALA A 182 -10.94 6.83 15.29
CA ALA A 182 -10.89 5.38 15.26
C ALA A 182 -10.54 4.79 16.63
N LEU A 183 -9.65 5.43 17.40
CA LEU A 183 -9.32 5.03 18.79
C LEU A 183 -10.48 5.22 19.77
N LEU A 184 -11.37 6.19 19.52
CA LEU A 184 -12.61 6.33 20.28
C LEU A 184 -13.62 5.21 19.99
N ARG A 185 -13.40 4.47 18.90
CA ARG A 185 -14.14 3.26 18.57
C ARG A 185 -13.34 2.05 19.05
N MET A 186 -14.02 0.94 19.26
CA MET A 186 -13.33 -0.31 19.57
C MET A 186 -12.45 -0.76 18.39
N LYS A 187 -11.38 -1.50 18.73
CA LYS A 187 -10.55 -2.21 17.76
C LYS A 187 -11.44 -2.92 16.73
N PRO A 188 -11.14 -2.80 15.43
CA PRO A 188 -11.89 -3.52 14.42
C PRO A 188 -11.83 -5.03 14.69
N ALA A 189 -12.99 -5.68 14.67
CA ALA A 189 -13.05 -7.13 14.71
C ALA A 189 -12.30 -7.71 13.49
N PRO A 190 -11.59 -8.84 13.66
CA PRO A 190 -10.99 -9.54 12.53
C PRO A 190 -12.10 -9.97 11.55
N PRO A 191 -11.86 -9.94 10.23
CA PRO A 191 -12.82 -10.43 9.25
C PRO A 191 -13.09 -11.92 9.45
N ILE A 192 -14.36 -12.31 9.36
CA ILE A 192 -14.83 -13.69 9.63
C ILE A 192 -14.27 -14.68 8.61
N GLU A 193 -14.21 -14.28 7.34
CA GLU A 193 -13.74 -15.13 6.24
C GLU A 193 -12.60 -14.44 5.50
N LEU A 194 -11.39 -14.96 5.68
CA LEU A 194 -10.23 -14.60 4.88
C LEU A 194 -9.75 -15.81 4.09
N PRO A 195 -9.27 -15.61 2.85
CA PRO A 195 -8.65 -16.67 2.11
C PRO A 195 -7.35 -17.10 2.78
N LYS A 196 -6.94 -18.34 2.52
CA LYS A 196 -5.66 -18.85 3.02
C LYS A 196 -4.49 -18.13 2.32
N PRO A 197 -3.34 -18.00 3.00
CA PRO A 197 -2.11 -17.51 2.39
C PRO A 197 -1.80 -18.22 1.06
N ASP A 198 -1.27 -17.47 0.08
CA ASP A 198 -1.00 -17.95 -1.26
C ASP A 198 0.45 -17.61 -1.64
N ALA A 199 1.29 -18.64 -1.80
CA ALA A 199 2.72 -18.48 -2.02
C ALA A 199 3.04 -17.70 -3.31
N ASN A 200 2.22 -17.86 -4.36
CA ASN A 200 2.40 -17.14 -5.63
C ASN A 200 2.04 -15.67 -5.48
N ALA A 201 0.96 -15.37 -4.74
CA ALA A 201 0.58 -14.00 -4.42
C ALA A 201 1.65 -13.32 -3.56
N ARG A 202 2.18 -14.00 -2.53
CA ARG A 202 3.29 -13.53 -1.70
C ARG A 202 4.53 -13.21 -2.53
N LYS A 203 4.97 -14.14 -3.38
CA LYS A 203 6.10 -13.91 -4.29
C LYS A 203 5.85 -12.70 -5.18
N LYS A 204 4.65 -12.59 -5.76
CA LYS A 204 4.32 -11.48 -6.65
C LYS A 204 4.28 -10.13 -5.95
N PHE A 205 3.75 -10.10 -4.72
CA PHE A 205 3.77 -8.90 -3.89
C PHE A 205 5.20 -8.41 -3.66
N ASN A 206 6.09 -9.31 -3.21
CA ASN A 206 7.49 -8.96 -2.93
C ASN A 206 8.21 -8.42 -4.18
N GLU A 207 8.03 -9.07 -5.34
CA GLU A 207 8.57 -8.59 -6.62
C GLU A 207 8.12 -7.16 -6.95
N LEU A 208 6.83 -6.88 -6.79
CA LEU A 208 6.24 -5.57 -7.10
C LEU A 208 6.66 -4.50 -6.09
N TYR A 209 6.68 -4.86 -4.79
CA TYR A 209 7.04 -3.95 -3.71
C TYR A 209 8.50 -3.51 -3.82
N VAL A 210 9.43 -4.47 -3.96
CA VAL A 210 10.88 -4.16 -4.12
C VAL A 210 11.12 -3.31 -5.36
N ARG A 211 10.57 -3.70 -6.51
CA ARG A 211 10.70 -2.91 -7.74
C ARG A 211 10.13 -1.50 -7.56
N GLY A 212 8.97 -1.38 -6.92
CA GLY A 212 8.33 -0.10 -6.67
C GLY A 212 9.15 0.80 -5.75
N LEU A 213 9.79 0.26 -4.71
CA LEU A 213 10.71 1.00 -3.85
C LEU A 213 11.95 1.49 -4.61
N ASP A 214 12.52 0.68 -5.50
CA ASP A 214 13.64 1.10 -6.35
C ASP A 214 13.25 2.19 -7.37
N GLU A 215 12.09 2.06 -8.00
CA GLU A 215 11.55 3.08 -8.90
C GLU A 215 11.23 4.38 -8.15
N ARG A 216 10.73 4.27 -6.91
CA ARG A 216 10.35 5.39 -6.04
C ARG A 216 11.50 6.36 -5.81
N ARG A 217 12.74 5.86 -5.72
CA ARG A 217 13.96 6.68 -5.60
C ARG A 217 14.17 7.63 -6.79
N ARG A 218 13.54 7.35 -7.93
CA ARG A 218 13.68 8.10 -9.20
C ARG A 218 12.41 8.85 -9.60
N TRP A 219 11.39 8.89 -8.73
CA TRP A 219 10.16 9.61 -9.04
C TRP A 219 10.41 11.13 -9.19
N ARG A 220 9.57 11.78 -10.00
CA ARG A 220 9.58 13.20 -10.33
C ARG A 220 8.13 13.71 -10.38
N SER A 221 7.90 14.95 -9.97
CA SER A 221 6.56 15.58 -9.86
C SER A 221 5.81 15.67 -11.19
N THR A 222 6.52 15.69 -12.31
CA THR A 222 5.91 15.88 -13.65
C THR A 222 5.17 14.65 -14.18
N ARG A 223 5.22 13.49 -13.51
CA ARG A 223 4.53 12.26 -13.95
C ARG A 223 3.37 11.91 -13.01
N PRO A 224 2.12 11.82 -13.50
CA PRO A 224 1.00 11.34 -12.68
C PRO A 224 1.34 9.97 -12.08
N SER A 225 0.85 9.67 -10.87
CA SER A 225 0.89 8.33 -10.31
C SER A 225 0.06 7.37 -11.17
N HIS A 226 0.71 6.78 -12.16
CA HIS A 226 0.13 5.74 -12.99
C HIS A 226 0.45 4.40 -12.36
N VAL A 227 -0.57 3.69 -11.87
CA VAL A 227 -0.44 2.24 -11.79
C VAL A 227 -0.80 1.73 -13.17
N VAL A 228 0.22 1.44 -13.94
CA VAL A 228 0.03 0.65 -15.14
C VAL A 228 -0.36 -0.73 -14.66
N ILE A 229 -1.62 -1.10 -14.89
CA ILE A 229 -2.02 -2.50 -14.89
C ILE A 229 -1.74 -2.95 -16.32
N PRO A 230 -0.55 -3.51 -16.61
CA PRO A 230 -0.31 -4.09 -17.91
C PRO A 230 -1.41 -5.11 -18.13
N ALA A 231 -2.09 -5.04 -19.27
CA ALA A 231 -3.11 -6.03 -19.57
C ALA A 231 -2.50 -7.44 -19.67
N SER A 232 -1.17 -7.53 -19.80
CA SER A 232 -0.34 -8.72 -19.62
C SER A 232 0.14 -8.92 -18.17
N ALA A 233 -0.77 -9.01 -17.19
CA ALA A 233 -0.39 -9.42 -15.83
C ALA A 233 0.03 -10.91 -15.72
N GLY A 234 0.07 -11.66 -16.83
CA GLY A 234 0.93 -12.81 -17.02
C GLY A 234 2.02 -12.46 -18.04
N ASP A 235 3.29 -12.79 -17.79
CA ASP A 235 3.82 -14.03 -18.35
C ASP A 235 2.74 -15.08 -18.55
N TRP A 236 1.98 -14.90 -19.64
CA TRP A 236 1.25 -15.98 -20.24
C TRP A 236 2.34 -16.97 -20.68
N PRO A 237 2.30 -18.26 -20.30
CA PRO A 237 3.01 -19.22 -21.11
C PRO A 237 2.45 -19.01 -22.51
N CYS A 238 3.26 -18.41 -23.41
CA CYS A 238 3.07 -18.63 -24.82
C CYS A 238 2.83 -20.12 -24.91
N ARG A 239 1.66 -20.52 -25.45
CA ARG A 239 1.51 -21.90 -25.92
C ARG A 239 2.81 -22.17 -26.65
N ARG A 240 3.62 -23.11 -26.15
CA ARG A 240 4.74 -23.64 -26.92
C ARG A 240 4.13 -23.88 -28.29
N GLU A 241 4.69 -23.21 -29.28
CA GLU A 241 4.36 -23.44 -30.67
C GLU A 241 4.30 -24.96 -30.81
N THR A 242 3.10 -25.49 -31.00
CA THR A 242 2.97 -26.82 -31.59
C THR A 242 3.75 -26.70 -32.89
N PRO A 243 4.85 -27.46 -33.08
CA PRO A 243 5.50 -27.47 -34.37
C PRO A 243 4.43 -27.93 -35.35
N CYS A 244 4.12 -27.08 -36.33
CA CYS A 244 3.35 -27.52 -37.47
C CYS A 244 4.10 -28.68 -38.09
N VAL A 245 3.44 -29.84 -38.13
CA VAL A 245 3.87 -31.01 -38.91
C VAL A 245 3.80 -30.67 -40.39
#